data_AF-A0A1B4VCS8-F1
#
_entry.id   AF-A0A1B4VCS8-F1
#
_cell.length_a   1.000
_cell.length_b   1.000
_cell.length_c   1.000
_cell.angle_alpha   90.00
_cell.angle_beta   90.00
_cell.angle_gamma   90.00
#
_symmetry.space_group_name_H-M   'P 1'
#
loop_
_entity.id
_entity.type
_entity.pdbx_description
1 polymer ?
#
loop_
_entity_poly.entity_id
_entity_poly.type
_entity_poly.pdbx_seq_one_letter_code
_entity_poly.pdbx_strand_id
1 'polypeptide(L)' 'MAREINHATLADVVVQLKLTNRLLVAQLKSTMKQADLIVLLASAGASNQEIADILGTTAPTVSNALVRTRKRGRAI' A
#
# COMPACT_ATOMS: atom_id res chain seq x y z
N MET A 1 -41.06 5.94 8.30
CA MET A 1 -39.76 6.59 8.05
C MET A 1 -38.94 5.67 7.17
N ALA A 2 -38.92 5.92 5.85
CA ALA A 2 -38.12 5.12 4.92
C ALA A 2 -36.65 5.47 5.13
N ARG A 3 -35.83 4.47 5.49
CA ARG A 3 -34.38 4.61 5.58
C ARG A 3 -33.85 4.75 4.16
N GLU A 4 -33.40 5.95 3.79
CA GLU A 4 -32.65 6.14 2.54
C GLU A 4 -31.44 5.20 2.57
N ILE A 5 -31.42 4.24 1.65
CA ILE A 5 -30.22 3.45 1.39
C ILE A 5 -29.33 4.37 0.58
N ASN A 6 -28.38 5.01 1.27
CA ASN A 6 -27.39 5.86 0.62
C ASN A 6 -26.53 4.95 -0.27
N HIS A 7 -26.74 5.00 -1.59
CA HIS A 7 -26.02 4.16 -2.53
C HIS A 7 -24.55 4.61 -2.57
N ALA A 8 -23.65 3.76 -2.05
CA ALA A 8 -22.22 4.01 -2.12
C ALA A 8 -21.80 4.17 -3.57
N THR A 9 -21.10 5.26 -3.87
CA THR A 9 -20.53 5.49 -5.19
C THR A 9 -19.28 4.62 -5.37
N LEU A 10 -18.87 4.41 -6.62
CA LEU A 10 -17.59 3.75 -6.90
C LEU A 10 -16.41 4.49 -6.24
N ALA A 11 -16.49 5.83 -6.16
CA ALA A 11 -15.47 6.62 -5.48
C ALA A 11 -15.40 6.30 -3.97
N ASP A 12 -16.54 6.11 -3.32
CA ASP A 12 -16.59 5.72 -1.90
C ASP A 12 -15.94 4.36 -1.68
N VAL A 13 -16.19 3.40 -2.57
CA VAL A 13 -15.56 2.07 -2.53
C VAL A 13 -14.04 2.18 -2.64
N VAL A 14 -13.54 2.98 -3.59
CA VAL A 14 -12.09 3.18 -3.77
C VAL A 14 -11.45 3.80 -2.51
N VAL A 15 -12.12 4.79 -1.89
CA VAL A 15 -11.64 5.40 -0.65
C VAL A 15 -11.58 4.37 0.49
N GLN A 16 -12.64 3.58 0.66
CA GLN A 16 -12.70 2.52 1.68
C GLN A 16 -11.62 1.45 1.48
N LEU A 17 -11.36 1.05 0.23
CA LEU A 17 -10.29 0.11 -0.10
C LEU A 17 -8.90 0.68 0.23
N LYS A 18 -8.64 1.95 -0.12
CA LYS A 18 -7.37 2.61 0.25
C LYS A 18 -7.18 2.70 1.76
N LEU A 19 -8.23 3.01 2.51
CA LEU A 19 -8.20 3.03 3.98
C LEU A 19 -7.92 1.64 4.55
N THR A 20 -8.60 0.61 4.03
CA THR A 20 -8.41 -0.78 4.44
C THR A 20 -6.96 -1.22 4.22
N ASN A 21 -6.40 -0.96 3.04
CA ASN A 21 -5.00 -1.28 2.72
C ASN A 21 -4.03 -0.57 3.66
N ARG A 22 -4.28 0.71 4.01
CA ARG A 22 -3.47 1.45 4.98
C ARG A 22 -3.52 0.85 6.39
N LEU A 23 -4.70 0.41 6.84
CA LEU A 23 -4.86 -0.21 8.16
C LEU A 23 -4.16 -1.58 8.22
N LEU A 24 -4.31 -2.40 7.19
CA LEU A 24 -3.60 -3.68 7.08
C LEU A 24 -2.08 -3.46 7.12
N VAL A 25 -1.57 -2.49 6.36
CA VAL A 25 -0.15 -2.15 6.38
C VAL A 25 0.29 -1.57 7.72
N ALA A 26 -0.54 -0.78 8.41
CA ALA A 26 -0.24 -0.29 9.75
C ALA A 26 -0.07 -1.45 10.75
N GLN A 27 -0.89 -2.50 10.64
CA GLN A 27 -0.72 -3.71 11.46
C GLN A 27 0.65 -4.36 11.19
N LEU A 28 1.04 -4.46 9.92
CA LEU A 28 2.32 -5.06 9.54
C LEU A 28 3.53 -4.18 9.87
N LYS A 29 3.38 -2.85 9.96
CA LYS A 29 4.46 -1.92 10.37
C LYS A 29 4.98 -2.19 11.79
N SER A 30 4.19 -2.83 12.65
CA SER A 30 4.63 -3.22 13.99
C SER A 30 5.63 -4.38 13.98
N THR A 31 5.66 -5.20 12.93
CA THR A 31 6.47 -6.42 12.83
C THR A 31 7.45 -6.43 11.65
N MET A 32 7.27 -5.56 10.65
CA MET A 32 8.07 -5.51 9.44
C MET A 32 8.77 -4.16 9.25
N LYS A 33 10.00 -4.19 8.73
CA LYS A 33 10.69 -2.96 8.29
C LYS A 33 10.00 -2.43 7.04
N GLN A 34 10.01 -1.11 6.87
CA GLN A 34 9.42 -0.46 5.69
C GLN A 34 9.94 -1.01 4.35
N ALA A 35 11.22 -1.38 4.28
CA ALA A 35 11.79 -1.99 3.08
C ALA A 35 11.19 -3.38 2.78
N ASP A 36 10.86 -4.18 3.80
CA ASP A 36 10.22 -5.48 3.62
C ASP A 36 8.75 -5.31 3.18
N LEU A 37 8.06 -4.29 3.70
CA LEU A 37 6.72 -3.92 3.25
C LEU A 37 6.69 -3.46 1.80
N ILE A 38 7.67 -2.65 1.38
CA ILE A 38 7.82 -2.22 -0.01
C ILE A 38 7.96 -3.43 -0.93
N VAL A 39 8.76 -4.42 -0.55
CA VAL A 39 8.96 -5.65 -1.35
C VAL A 39 7.68 -6.47 -1.40
N LEU A 40 7.01 -6.68 -0.25
CA LEU A 40 5.76 -7.42 -0.18
C LEU A 40 4.69 -6.80 -1.11
N LEU A 41 4.50 -5.49 -1.03
CA LEU A 41 3.49 -4.80 -1.85
C LEU A 41 3.87 -4.83 -3.34
N ALA A 42 5.15 -4.68 -3.68
CA ALA A 42 5.62 -4.80 -5.06
C ALA A 42 5.40 -6.22 -5.61
N SER A 43 5.68 -7.26 -4.81
CA SER A 43 5.43 -8.66 -5.19
C SER A 43 3.93 -8.98 -5.37
N ALA A 44 3.06 -8.24 -4.67
CA ALA A 44 1.62 -8.30 -4.83
C ALA A 44 1.11 -7.52 -6.07
N GLY A 45 2.01 -6.92 -6.85
CA GLY A 45 1.70 -6.20 -8.10
C GLY A 45 1.40 -4.71 -7.92
N ALA A 46 1.57 -4.14 -6.73
CA ALA A 46 1.35 -2.71 -6.52
C ALA A 46 2.44 -1.88 -7.23
N SER A 47 2.03 -0.80 -7.88
CA SER A 47 2.95 0.17 -8.47
C SER A 47 3.69 0.99 -7.40
N ASN A 48 4.82 1.59 -7.79
CA ASN A 48 5.58 2.45 -6.87
C ASN A 48 4.74 3.61 -6.29
N GLN A 49 3.79 4.15 -7.06
CA GLN A 49 2.93 5.23 -6.61
C GLN A 49 1.92 4.74 -5.58
N GLU A 50 1.27 3.59 -5.82
CA GLU A 50 0.32 3.01 -4.87
C GLU A 50 1.01 2.63 -3.55
N ILE A 51 2.20 2.05 -3.62
CA ILE A 51 3.01 1.73 -2.43
C ILE A 51 3.33 3.01 -1.65
N ALA A 52 3.70 4.09 -2.35
CA ALA A 52 4.00 5.38 -1.74
C ALA A 52 2.79 5.96 -1.00
N ASP A 53 1.61 5.92 -1.65
CA ASP A 53 0.35 6.39 -1.07
C ASP A 53 -0.05 5.58 0.18
N ILE A 54 0.14 4.26 0.15
CA ILE A 54 -0.15 3.36 1.28
C ILE A 54 0.81 3.61 2.45
N LEU A 55 2.11 3.74 2.17
CA LEU A 55 3.13 3.85 3.21
C LEU A 55 3.32 5.26 3.76
N GLY A 56 2.83 6.28 3.05
CA GLY A 56 3.04 7.70 3.38
C GLY A 56 4.45 8.16 3.01
N THR A 57 4.91 7.82 1.81
CA THR A 57 6.24 8.21 1.29
C THR A 57 6.14 8.66 -0.17
N THR A 58 7.26 8.65 -0.92
CA THR A 58 7.29 9.05 -2.32
C THR A 58 7.64 7.88 -3.24
N ALA A 59 7.13 7.87 -4.47
CA ALA A 59 7.46 6.84 -5.46
C ALA A 59 8.99 6.74 -5.74
N PRO A 60 9.78 7.84 -5.77
CA PRO A 60 11.24 7.74 -5.81
C PRO A 60 11.86 7.01 -4.62
N THR A 61 11.36 7.24 -3.39
CA THR A 61 11.82 6.52 -2.20
C THR A 61 11.56 5.01 -2.33
N VAL A 62 10.39 4.62 -2.82
CA VAL A 62 10.03 3.22 -3.08
C VAL A 62 10.95 2.61 -4.14
N SER A 63 11.14 3.30 -5.27
CA SER A 63 12.04 2.86 -6.35
C SER A 63 13.46 2.61 -5.85
N ASN A 64 14.03 3.56 -5.10
CA ASN A 64 15.36 3.44 -4.52
C ASN A 64 15.46 2.28 -3.52
N ALA A 65 14.41 2.04 -2.73
CA ALA A 65 14.35 0.89 -1.82
C ALA A 65 14.37 -0.44 -2.59
N LEU A 66 13.58 -0.57 -3.66
CA LEU A 66 13.56 -1.77 -4.50
C LEU A 66 14.91 -2.03 -5.19
N VAL A 67 15.54 -0.98 -5.73
CA VAL A 67 16.89 -1.09 -6.33
C VAL A 67 17.90 -1.61 -5.31
N ARG A 68 17.88 -1.08 -4.08
CA ARG A 68 18.76 -1.55 -2.99
C ARG A 68 18.46 -2.99 -2.60
N THR A 69 17.21 -3.41 -2.60
CA THR A 69 16.81 -4.79 -2.33
C THR A 69 17.34 -5.75 -3.39
N ARG A 70 17.21 -5.42 -4.68
CA ARG A 70 17.76 -6.24 -5.78
C ARG A 70 19.27 -6.40 -5.67
N LYS A 71 20.00 -5.32 -5.35
CA LYS A 71 21.46 -5.36 -5.13
C LYS A 71 21.88 -6.29 -3.99
N ARG A 72 21.00 -6.55 -3.03
CA ARG A 72 21.22 -7.46 -1.91
C ARG A 72 20.82 -8.91 -2.23
N GLY A 73 20.43 -9.22 -3.47
CA GLY A 73 20.08 -10.57 -3.91
C GLY A 73 18.73 -11.07 -3.39
N ARG A 74 17.86 -10.19 -2.88
CA ARG A 74 16.55 -10.59 -2.38
C ARG A 74 15.52 -10.54 -3.51
N ALA A 75 14.73 -11.61 -3.65
CA ALA A 75 13.65 -11.68 -4.62
C ALA A 75 12.60 -10.59 -4.35
N ILE A 76 12.06 -10.04 -5.43
CA ILE A 76 10.99 -9.03 -5.46
C ILE A 76 9.86 -9.62 -6.28
#